data_AF-A0A7X0A1B6-F1
#
_entry.id   AF-A0A7X0A1B6-F1
#
_cell.length_a   1.000
_cell.length_b   1.000
_cell.length_c   1.000
_cell.angle_alpha   90.00
_cell.angle_beta   90.00
_cell.angle_gamma   90.00
#
_symmetry.space_group_name_H-M   'P 1'
#
loop_
_entity.id
_entity.type
_entity.pdbx_description
1 polymer ?
#
loop_
_entity_poly.entity_id
_entity_poly.type
_entity_poly.pdbx_seq_one_letter_code
_entity_poly.pdbx_strand_id
1 'polypeptide(L)'
;MKIKDKPAADTKIHSAQNEEAEIAKNKDRPDKGIETMFRITSSNNQRLSDMADKKAHILITVNSIILSAIISLVLRKLDEHSFLMYPTFILLAVCLASIVVSILATRPAIPNGTFTQNDLDTKGVNLLFFGNFYKMSLDDYASGMFRVMDDKDFLYQTLIRDVYGQGTVLGKKYRFLRLAYSIFMFGLIVAVVAFIIVSMFHQTPVLPAIKKH
;
A
#
# COMPACT_ATOMS: atom_id res chain seq x y z
N MET A 1 21.20 -59.80 -52.55
CA MET A 1 20.87 -58.47 -52.03
C MET A 1 20.31 -58.67 -50.62
N LYS A 2 21.14 -58.50 -49.57
CA LYS A 2 20.75 -58.79 -48.17
C LYS A 2 20.07 -57.56 -47.56
N ILE A 3 18.89 -57.81 -47.00
CA ILE A 3 18.11 -56.94 -46.13
C ILE A 3 18.94 -56.58 -44.88
N LYS A 4 18.87 -55.33 -44.42
CA LYS A 4 19.23 -54.99 -43.04
C LYS A 4 18.23 -53.98 -42.50
N ASP A 5 17.24 -54.53 -41.80
CA ASP A 5 16.34 -53.81 -40.91
C ASP A 5 17.15 -53.01 -39.88
N LYS A 6 16.83 -51.72 -39.77
CA LYS A 6 17.39 -50.81 -38.78
C LYS A 6 16.51 -50.93 -37.52
N PRO A 7 17.05 -51.20 -36.32
CA PRO A 7 16.23 -51.60 -35.19
C PRO A 7 15.45 -50.41 -34.63
N ALA A 8 14.16 -50.61 -34.37
CA ALA A 8 13.24 -49.68 -33.72
C ALA A 8 13.54 -49.43 -32.22
N ALA A 9 14.68 -49.90 -31.72
CA ALA A 9 15.09 -49.82 -30.31
C ALA A 9 15.78 -48.49 -29.98
N ASP A 10 16.59 -47.95 -30.89
CA ASP A 10 17.43 -46.76 -30.61
C ASP A 10 16.61 -45.46 -30.50
N THR A 11 15.45 -45.38 -31.18
CA THR A 11 14.57 -44.20 -31.12
C THR A 11 13.74 -44.15 -29.83
N LYS A 12 13.36 -45.31 -29.26
CA LYS A 12 12.59 -45.39 -28.01
C LYS A 12 13.45 -45.14 -26.76
N ILE A 13 14.73 -45.52 -26.80
CA ILE A 13 15.67 -45.32 -25.70
C ILE A 13 16.04 -43.84 -25.57
N HIS A 14 16.26 -43.14 -26.69
CA HIS A 14 16.53 -41.70 -26.68
C HIS A 14 15.31 -40.84 -26.26
N SER A 15 14.08 -41.24 -26.58
CA SER A 15 12.88 -40.53 -26.12
C SER A 15 12.64 -40.72 -24.61
N ALA A 16 12.84 -41.94 -24.10
CA ALA A 16 12.68 -42.25 -22.67
C ALA A 16 13.75 -41.57 -21.80
N GLN A 17 15.01 -41.53 -22.25
CA GLN A 17 16.09 -40.83 -21.53
C GLN A 17 15.93 -39.31 -21.51
N ASN A 18 15.32 -38.72 -22.55
CA ASN A 18 15.02 -37.29 -22.59
C ASN A 18 13.82 -36.93 -21.70
N GLU A 19 12.80 -37.79 -21.61
CA GLU A 19 11.69 -37.64 -20.66
C GLU A 19 12.18 -37.80 -19.20
N GLU A 20 13.01 -38.80 -18.90
CA GLU A 20 13.60 -38.98 -17.56
C GLU A 20 14.52 -37.80 -17.16
N ALA A 21 15.25 -37.22 -18.11
CA ALA A 21 16.08 -36.03 -17.88
C ALA A 21 15.27 -34.73 -17.69
N GLU A 22 14.15 -34.57 -18.37
CA GLU A 22 13.20 -33.46 -18.11
C GLU A 22 12.47 -33.64 -16.78
N ILE A 23 12.05 -34.85 -16.43
CA ILE A 23 11.43 -35.18 -15.13
C ILE A 23 12.44 -34.98 -13.99
N ALA A 24 13.72 -35.34 -14.20
CA ALA A 24 14.79 -35.10 -13.24
C ALA A 24 15.13 -33.61 -13.07
N LYS A 25 15.10 -32.81 -14.14
CA LYS A 25 15.22 -31.34 -14.05
C LYS A 25 14.04 -30.67 -13.36
N ASN A 26 12.84 -31.23 -13.47
CA ASN A 26 11.63 -30.70 -12.82
C ASN A 26 11.58 -31.06 -11.31
N LYS A 27 12.21 -32.17 -10.91
CA LYS A 27 12.35 -32.59 -9.50
C LYS A 27 13.27 -31.71 -8.66
N ASP A 28 14.09 -30.88 -9.30
CA ASP A 28 15.11 -30.03 -8.67
C ASP A 28 14.61 -28.60 -8.41
N ARG A 29 13.32 -28.31 -8.65
CA ARG A 29 12.69 -27.09 -8.12
C ARG A 29 12.59 -27.26 -6.60
N PRO A 30 13.31 -26.46 -5.78
CA PRO A 30 13.21 -26.61 -4.35
C PRO A 30 11.83 -26.09 -3.93
N ASP A 31 10.87 -26.99 -3.70
CA ASP A 31 9.54 -26.67 -3.13
C ASP A 31 9.70 -25.80 -1.86
N LYS A 32 10.76 -26.05 -1.08
CA LYS A 32 11.17 -25.21 0.07
C LYS A 32 11.54 -23.78 -0.30
N GLY A 33 12.18 -23.57 -1.46
CA GLY A 33 12.53 -22.24 -1.97
C GLY A 33 11.28 -21.44 -2.36
N ILE A 34 10.30 -22.11 -2.97
CA ILE A 34 9.01 -21.50 -3.32
C ILE A 34 8.24 -21.13 -2.05
N GLU A 35 8.14 -22.04 -1.07
CA GLU A 35 7.51 -21.77 0.22
C GLU A 35 8.19 -20.60 0.94
N THR A 36 9.52 -20.59 0.97
CA THR A 36 10.31 -19.51 1.58
C THR A 36 10.07 -18.19 0.86
N MET A 37 9.98 -18.17 -0.46
CA MET A 37 9.68 -16.97 -1.25
C MET A 37 8.31 -16.39 -0.87
N PHE A 38 7.26 -17.20 -0.83
CA PHE A 38 5.92 -16.72 -0.43
C PHE A 38 5.90 -16.22 1.01
N ARG A 39 6.55 -16.93 1.94
CA ARG A 39 6.67 -16.54 3.35
C ARG A 39 7.36 -15.18 3.50
N ILE A 40 8.53 -15.00 2.86
CA ILE A 40 9.29 -13.75 2.91
C ILE A 40 8.50 -12.63 2.26
N THR A 41 7.89 -12.86 1.10
CA THR A 41 7.16 -11.83 0.36
C THR A 41 5.93 -11.34 1.13
N SER A 42 5.12 -12.27 1.66
CA SER A 42 3.96 -11.93 2.48
C SER A 42 4.36 -11.17 3.75
N SER A 43 5.43 -11.62 4.43
CA SER A 43 5.99 -10.90 5.59
C SER A 43 6.49 -9.50 5.23
N ASN A 44 7.15 -9.35 4.07
CA ASN A 44 7.62 -8.05 3.61
C ASN A 44 6.47 -7.11 3.27
N ASN A 45 5.42 -7.58 2.60
CA ASN A 45 4.23 -6.80 2.31
C ASN A 45 3.53 -6.32 3.60
N GLN A 46 3.41 -7.19 4.61
CA GLN A 46 2.87 -6.81 5.91
C GLN A 46 3.73 -5.71 6.55
N ARG A 47 5.06 -5.89 6.62
CA ARG A 47 5.99 -4.89 7.15
C ARG A 47 5.92 -3.55 6.42
N LEU A 48 5.79 -3.58 5.09
CA LEU A 48 5.63 -2.36 4.29
C LEU A 48 4.29 -1.68 4.57
N SER A 49 3.20 -2.46 4.76
CA SER A 49 1.90 -1.92 5.18
C SER A 49 2.01 -1.25 6.54
N ASP A 50 2.61 -1.91 7.53
CA ASP A 50 2.80 -1.36 8.87
C ASP A 50 3.68 -0.10 8.84
N MET A 51 4.70 -0.08 7.98
CA MET A 51 5.53 1.11 7.78
C MET A 51 4.75 2.26 7.16
N ALA A 52 3.85 2.00 6.21
CA ALA A 52 2.98 3.02 5.64
C ALA A 52 2.04 3.61 6.71
N ASP A 53 1.42 2.75 7.53
CA ASP A 53 0.52 3.17 8.61
C ASP A 53 1.30 3.99 9.66
N LYS A 54 2.51 3.56 10.02
CA LYS A 54 3.41 4.32 10.91
C LYS A 54 3.75 5.70 10.35
N LYS A 55 4.07 5.80 9.05
CA LYS A 55 4.35 7.09 8.40
C LYS A 55 3.13 8.01 8.38
N ALA A 56 1.94 7.47 8.10
CA ALA A 56 0.69 8.22 8.17
C ALA A 56 0.42 8.73 9.60
N HIS A 57 0.60 7.88 10.61
CA HIS A 57 0.45 8.27 12.02
C HIS A 57 1.44 9.37 12.43
N ILE A 58 2.71 9.30 12.03
CA ILE A 58 3.69 10.37 12.28
C ILE A 58 3.20 11.68 11.65
N LEU A 59 2.75 11.64 10.39
CA LEU A 59 2.28 12.82 9.68
C LEU A 59 1.03 13.43 10.33
N ILE A 60 0.10 12.60 10.82
CA ILE A 60 -1.06 13.05 11.60
C ILE A 60 -0.60 13.73 12.89
N THR A 61 0.26 13.09 13.68
CA THR A 61 0.73 13.63 14.97
C THR A 61 1.43 14.98 14.81
N VAL A 62 2.35 15.10 13.84
CA VAL A 62 3.06 16.37 13.58
C VAL A 62 2.08 17.48 13.19
N ASN A 63 1.14 17.18 12.28
CA ASN A 63 0.14 18.17 11.88
C ASN A 63 -0.82 18.55 13.02
N SER A 64 -1.21 17.60 13.88
CA SER A 64 -2.05 17.88 15.05
C SER A 64 -1.36 18.75 16.09
N ILE A 65 -0.05 18.56 16.30
CA ILE A 65 0.75 19.42 17.19
C ILE A 65 0.80 20.85 16.63
N ILE A 66 1.09 21.00 15.33
CA ILE A 66 1.11 22.31 14.66
C ILE A 66 -0.26 22.99 14.77
N LEU A 67 -1.33 22.25 14.48
CA LEU A 67 -2.71 22.73 14.55
C LEU A 67 -3.06 23.23 15.95
N SER A 68 -2.74 22.44 16.98
CA SER A 68 -2.96 22.80 18.39
C SER A 68 -2.22 24.09 18.78
N ALA A 69 -0.94 24.21 18.38
CA ALA A 69 -0.13 25.39 18.65
C ALA A 69 -0.71 26.65 17.96
N ILE A 70 -1.10 26.53 16.69
CA ILE A 70 -1.67 27.65 15.93
C ILE A 70 -3.00 28.10 16.53
N ILE A 71 -3.91 27.18 16.85
CA ILE A 71 -5.20 27.53 17.46
C ILE A 71 -4.99 28.30 18.78
N SER A 72 -4.05 27.84 19.61
CA SER A 72 -3.68 28.53 20.86
C SER A 72 -3.14 29.95 20.61
N LEU A 73 -2.32 30.13 19.58
CA LEU A 73 -1.80 31.44 19.19
C LEU A 73 -2.89 32.37 18.64
N VAL A 74 -3.77 31.85 17.79
CA VAL A 74 -4.88 32.57 17.16
C VAL A 74 -5.84 33.11 18.23
N LEU A 75 -6.23 32.28 19.20
CA LEU A 75 -7.11 32.69 20.30
C LEU A 75 -6.53 33.81 21.18
N ARG A 76 -5.19 33.92 21.26
CA ARG A 76 -4.52 34.91 22.12
C ARG A 76 -4.14 36.21 21.40
N LYS A 77 -4.00 36.19 20.07
CA LYS A 77 -3.38 37.30 19.31
C LYS A 77 -4.15 37.78 18.07
N LEU A 78 -5.36 37.26 17.82
CA LEU A 78 -6.19 37.68 16.68
C LEU A 78 -6.49 39.19 16.66
N ASP A 79 -6.73 39.77 17.85
CA ASP A 79 -7.13 41.18 17.97
C ASP A 79 -5.96 42.15 17.72
N GLU A 80 -4.72 41.74 18.02
CA GLU A 80 -3.53 42.60 17.87
C GLU A 80 -2.90 42.50 16.47
N HIS A 81 -3.05 41.37 15.78
CA HIS A 81 -2.34 41.07 14.52
C HIS A 81 -3.26 40.46 13.46
N SER A 82 -4.38 41.12 13.18
CA SER A 82 -5.38 40.62 12.21
C SER A 82 -4.82 40.40 10.80
N PHE A 83 -3.72 41.05 10.41
CA PHE A 83 -3.06 40.81 9.12
C PHE A 83 -2.50 39.39 8.96
N LEU A 84 -2.12 38.72 10.06
CA LEU A 84 -1.61 37.34 10.06
C LEU A 84 -2.72 36.29 9.93
N MET A 85 -3.99 36.71 9.91
CA MET A 85 -5.13 35.82 9.79
C MET A 85 -5.05 34.97 8.50
N TYR A 86 -4.79 35.59 7.34
CA TYR A 86 -4.76 34.87 6.06
C TYR A 86 -3.66 33.79 5.97
N PRO A 87 -2.37 34.08 6.26
CA PRO A 87 -1.34 33.04 6.31
C PRO A 87 -1.66 31.93 7.31
N THR A 88 -2.29 32.28 8.43
CA THR A 88 -2.70 31.30 9.44
C THR A 88 -3.79 30.35 8.92
N PHE A 89 -4.82 30.87 8.25
CA PHE A 89 -5.86 30.02 7.65
C PHE A 89 -5.30 29.09 6.57
N ILE A 90 -4.35 29.57 5.76
CA ILE A 90 -3.67 28.73 4.76
C ILE A 90 -2.97 27.56 5.47
N LEU A 91 -2.20 27.84 6.53
CA LEU A 91 -1.50 26.81 7.29
C LEU A 91 -2.46 25.80 7.93
N LEU A 92 -3.55 26.28 8.54
CA LEU A 92 -4.61 25.43 9.12
C LEU A 92 -5.23 24.52 8.06
N ALA A 93 -5.55 25.06 6.89
CA ALA A 93 -6.13 24.30 5.78
C ALA A 93 -5.17 23.22 5.26
N VAL A 94 -3.88 23.55 5.12
CA VAL A 94 -2.83 22.60 4.71
C VAL A 94 -2.69 21.47 5.72
N CYS A 95 -2.62 21.78 7.01
CA CYS A 95 -2.50 20.78 8.06
C CYS A 95 -3.71 19.85 8.10
N LEU A 96 -4.93 20.42 8.00
CA LEU A 96 -6.16 19.64 7.97
C LEU A 96 -6.23 18.74 6.73
N ALA A 97 -5.91 19.28 5.54
CA ALA A 97 -5.89 18.50 4.30
C ALA A 97 -4.88 17.34 4.36
N SER A 98 -3.68 17.59 4.91
CA SER A 98 -2.66 16.56 5.13
C SER A 98 -3.15 15.45 6.07
N ILE A 99 -3.81 15.81 7.18
CA ILE A 99 -4.40 14.85 8.13
C ILE A 99 -5.47 14.00 7.44
N VAL A 100 -6.40 14.63 6.70
CA VAL A 100 -7.48 13.91 6.01
C VAL A 100 -6.92 12.88 5.05
N VAL A 101 -5.95 13.25 4.21
CA VAL A 101 -5.35 12.29 3.26
C VAL A 101 -4.54 11.21 3.98
N SER A 102 -3.88 11.53 5.10
CA SER A 102 -3.18 10.54 5.92
C SER A 102 -4.13 9.51 6.53
N ILE A 103 -5.31 9.93 6.99
CA ILE A 103 -6.37 9.03 7.49
C ILE A 103 -6.91 8.15 6.35
N LEU A 104 -7.06 8.69 5.15
CA LEU A 104 -7.46 7.90 3.98
C LEU A 104 -6.42 6.82 3.62
N ALA A 105 -5.13 7.07 3.87
CA ALA A 105 -4.06 6.09 3.64
C ALA A 105 -4.14 4.88 4.60
N THR A 106 -4.70 5.04 5.80
CA THR A 106 -4.82 3.97 6.80
C THR A 106 -6.19 3.29 6.80
N ARG A 107 -7.14 3.77 5.99
CA ARG A 107 -8.49 3.22 5.92
C ARG A 107 -8.48 1.77 5.42
N PRO A 108 -9.05 0.80 6.16
CA PRO A 108 -9.15 -0.58 5.72
C PRO A 108 -10.14 -0.70 4.55
N ALA A 109 -9.82 -1.56 3.58
CA ALA A 109 -10.73 -1.95 2.51
C ALA A 109 -11.27 -3.36 2.78
N ILE A 110 -12.59 -3.51 2.85
CA ILE A 110 -13.26 -4.77 3.16
C ILE A 110 -14.04 -5.23 1.92
N PRO A 111 -13.66 -6.35 1.29
CA PRO A 111 -14.45 -6.96 0.20
C PRO A 111 -15.75 -7.60 0.69
N ASN A 112 -16.50 -8.21 -0.24
CA ASN A 112 -17.87 -8.69 0.00
C ASN A 112 -17.99 -9.80 1.07
N GLY A 113 -16.93 -10.58 1.31
CA GLY A 113 -16.87 -11.55 2.41
C GLY A 113 -17.33 -12.98 2.11
N THR A 114 -17.69 -13.27 0.86
CA THR A 114 -18.16 -14.58 0.41
C THR A 114 -17.57 -14.91 -0.96
N PHE A 115 -17.38 -16.19 -1.26
CA PHE A 115 -17.07 -16.71 -2.59
C PHE A 115 -18.14 -17.68 -3.08
N THR A 116 -18.20 -17.90 -4.39
CA THR A 116 -19.16 -18.82 -5.02
C THR A 116 -18.51 -20.15 -5.38
N GLN A 117 -19.34 -21.17 -5.62
CA GLN A 117 -18.85 -22.47 -6.09
C GLN A 117 -18.10 -22.35 -7.42
N ASN A 118 -18.57 -21.49 -8.32
CA ASN A 118 -17.91 -21.19 -9.58
C ASN A 118 -16.50 -20.60 -9.38
N ASP A 119 -16.28 -19.83 -8.31
CA ASP A 119 -14.95 -19.27 -7.99
C ASP A 119 -13.97 -20.36 -7.53
N LEU A 120 -14.47 -21.44 -6.89
CA LEU A 120 -13.66 -22.61 -6.55
C LEU A 120 -13.34 -23.43 -7.80
N ASP A 121 -14.35 -23.68 -8.64
CA ASP A 121 -14.20 -24.54 -9.82
C ASP A 121 -13.29 -23.89 -10.88
N THR A 122 -13.32 -22.57 -10.99
CA THR A 122 -12.40 -21.78 -11.84
C THR A 122 -11.06 -21.49 -11.16
N LYS A 123 -10.85 -21.96 -9.93
CA LYS A 123 -9.68 -21.67 -9.09
C LYS A 123 -9.40 -20.18 -8.96
N GLY A 124 -10.42 -19.33 -9.06
CA GLY A 124 -10.31 -17.86 -9.16
C GLY A 124 -10.25 -17.13 -7.81
N VAL A 125 -10.68 -17.77 -6.72
CA VAL A 125 -10.73 -17.15 -5.39
C VAL A 125 -9.39 -17.23 -4.65
N ASN A 126 -9.08 -16.20 -3.86
CA ASN A 126 -8.05 -16.27 -2.83
C ASN A 126 -8.68 -16.60 -1.47
N LEU A 127 -8.58 -17.86 -1.06
CA LEU A 127 -9.12 -18.34 0.21
C LEU A 127 -8.25 -18.00 1.43
N LEU A 128 -7.03 -17.50 1.24
CA LEU A 128 -6.14 -17.11 2.34
C LEU A 128 -6.46 -15.72 2.87
N PHE A 129 -7.12 -14.88 2.06
CA PHE A 129 -7.52 -13.54 2.48
C PHE A 129 -8.88 -13.55 3.18
N PHE A 130 -8.89 -13.17 4.46
CA PHE A 130 -10.09 -13.15 5.30
C PHE A 130 -11.28 -12.39 4.67
N GLY A 131 -11.00 -11.31 3.94
CA GLY A 131 -12.05 -10.50 3.31
C GLY A 131 -12.83 -11.23 2.21
N ASN A 132 -12.38 -12.40 1.76
CA ASN A 132 -13.08 -13.25 0.81
C ASN A 132 -13.96 -14.33 1.46
N PHE A 133 -13.83 -14.58 2.77
CA PHE A 133 -14.54 -15.67 3.44
C PHE A 133 -15.17 -15.32 4.79
N TYR A 134 -14.97 -14.11 5.35
CA TYR A 134 -15.39 -13.79 6.73
C TYR A 134 -16.90 -13.91 7.02
N LYS A 135 -17.75 -14.01 5.99
CA LYS A 135 -19.21 -14.23 6.12
C LYS A 135 -19.64 -15.67 5.81
N MET A 136 -18.71 -16.58 5.59
CA MET A 136 -19.01 -17.96 5.21
C MET A 136 -19.10 -18.89 6.41
N SER A 137 -19.81 -20.01 6.24
CA SER A 137 -19.82 -21.08 7.23
C SER A 137 -18.44 -21.75 7.28
N LEU A 138 -18.11 -22.35 8.42
CA LEU A 138 -16.87 -23.11 8.58
C LEU A 138 -16.80 -24.27 7.59
N ASP A 139 -17.93 -24.95 7.35
CA ASP A 139 -18.01 -26.11 6.48
C ASP A 139 -17.72 -25.76 5.01
N ASP A 140 -18.26 -24.63 4.53
CA ASP A 140 -18.02 -24.14 3.17
C ASP A 140 -16.56 -23.72 2.99
N TYR A 141 -16.01 -22.99 3.98
CA TYR A 141 -14.62 -22.56 3.96
C TYR A 141 -13.65 -23.77 4.02
N ALA A 142 -13.91 -24.72 4.92
CA ALA A 142 -13.09 -25.92 5.08
C ALA A 142 -13.09 -26.75 3.79
N SER A 143 -14.26 -26.93 3.16
CA SER A 143 -14.40 -27.64 1.88
C SER A 143 -13.56 -27.00 0.78
N GLY A 144 -13.59 -25.66 0.68
CA GLY A 144 -12.74 -24.91 -0.25
C GLY A 144 -11.25 -25.07 0.06
N MET A 145 -10.88 -25.00 1.34
CA MET A 145 -9.48 -25.10 1.77
C MET A 145 -8.90 -26.50 1.54
N PHE A 146 -9.67 -27.56 1.75
CA PHE A 146 -9.23 -28.92 1.40
C PHE A 146 -8.89 -29.05 -0.08
N ARG A 147 -9.69 -28.45 -0.98
CA ARG A 147 -9.38 -28.43 -2.42
C ARG A 147 -8.10 -27.66 -2.73
N VAL A 148 -7.83 -26.55 -2.04
CA VAL A 148 -6.58 -25.81 -2.17
C VAL A 148 -5.38 -26.64 -1.72
N MET A 149 -5.51 -27.40 -0.63
CA MET A 149 -4.41 -28.22 -0.09
C MET A 149 -4.12 -29.47 -0.93
N ASP A 150 -5.14 -30.02 -1.59
CA ASP A 150 -5.01 -31.24 -2.40
C ASP A 150 -4.47 -30.96 -3.82
N ASP A 151 -4.66 -29.74 -4.34
CA ASP A 151 -4.26 -29.33 -5.68
C ASP A 151 -3.11 -28.30 -5.65
N LYS A 152 -1.89 -28.74 -5.98
CA LYS A 152 -0.68 -27.89 -5.97
C LYS A 152 -0.81 -26.63 -6.83
N ASP A 153 -1.43 -26.74 -8.01
CA ASP A 153 -1.61 -25.59 -8.89
C ASP A 153 -2.59 -24.59 -8.29
N PHE A 154 -3.67 -25.07 -7.67
CA PHE A 154 -4.63 -24.22 -6.97
C PHE A 154 -3.98 -23.55 -5.74
N LEU A 155 -3.16 -24.27 -4.98
CA LEU A 155 -2.38 -23.72 -3.88
C LEU A 155 -1.51 -22.55 -4.34
N TYR A 156 -0.68 -22.75 -5.37
CA TYR A 156 0.20 -21.70 -5.85
C TYR A 156 -0.56 -20.53 -6.45
N GLN A 157 -1.64 -20.76 -7.20
CA GLN A 157 -2.48 -19.69 -7.70
C GLN A 157 -3.11 -18.88 -6.55
N THR A 158 -3.54 -19.54 -5.48
CA THR A 158 -4.09 -18.88 -4.28
C THR A 158 -3.03 -18.00 -3.61
N LEU A 159 -1.81 -18.53 -3.41
CA LEU A 159 -0.68 -17.78 -2.85
C LEU A 159 -0.27 -16.57 -3.71
N ILE A 160 -0.25 -16.73 -5.04
CA ILE A 160 0.04 -15.64 -5.98
C ILE A 160 -1.01 -14.53 -5.84
N ARG A 161 -2.31 -14.89 -5.80
CA ARG A 161 -3.39 -13.91 -5.64
C ARG A 161 -3.32 -13.21 -4.29
N ASP A 162 -2.92 -13.91 -3.23
CA ASP A 162 -2.74 -13.31 -1.92
C ASP A 162 -1.64 -12.26 -1.92
N VAL A 163 -0.45 -12.61 -2.40
CA VAL A 163 0.68 -11.68 -2.54
C VAL A 163 0.31 -10.48 -3.44
N TYR A 164 -0.37 -10.73 -4.57
CA TYR A 164 -0.82 -9.67 -5.48
C TYR A 164 -1.85 -8.73 -4.82
N GLY A 165 -2.81 -9.30 -4.08
CA GLY A 165 -3.82 -8.55 -3.34
C GLY A 165 -3.19 -7.63 -2.29
N GLN A 166 -2.27 -8.18 -1.48
CA GLN A 166 -1.50 -7.41 -0.51
C GLN A 166 -0.73 -6.27 -1.18
N GLY A 167 -0.04 -6.53 -2.29
CA GLY A 167 0.70 -5.52 -3.05
C GLY A 167 -0.21 -4.42 -3.64
N THR A 168 -1.40 -4.77 -4.10
CA THR A 168 -2.38 -3.81 -4.64
C THR A 168 -2.89 -2.86 -3.56
N VAL A 169 -3.20 -3.39 -2.36
CA VAL A 169 -3.60 -2.57 -1.20
C VAL A 169 -2.46 -1.66 -0.77
N LEU A 170 -1.24 -2.20 -0.70
CA LEU A 170 -0.04 -1.44 -0.36
C LEU A 170 0.18 -0.26 -1.33
N GLY A 171 0.06 -0.50 -2.63
CA GLY A 171 0.18 0.53 -3.66
C GLY A 171 -0.81 1.69 -3.44
N LYS A 172 -2.07 1.38 -3.07
CA LYS A 172 -3.07 2.40 -2.74
C LYS A 172 -2.66 3.21 -1.51
N LYS A 173 -2.23 2.55 -0.42
CA LYS A 173 -1.76 3.22 0.80
C LYS A 173 -0.62 4.20 0.50
N TYR A 174 0.39 3.75 -0.26
CA TYR A 174 1.55 4.58 -0.62
C TYR A 174 1.20 5.75 -1.54
N ARG A 175 0.17 5.64 -2.39
CA ARG A 175 -0.31 6.75 -3.22
C ARG A 175 -0.95 7.85 -2.36
N PHE A 176 -1.82 7.49 -1.42
CA PHE A 176 -2.39 8.47 -0.48
C PHE A 176 -1.32 9.08 0.41
N LEU A 177 -0.40 8.25 0.93
CA LEU A 177 0.69 8.74 1.76
C LEU A 177 1.57 9.75 1.00
N ARG A 178 1.94 9.44 -0.25
CA ARG A 178 2.70 10.38 -1.09
C ARG A 178 1.96 11.69 -1.29
N LEU A 179 0.65 11.63 -1.57
CA LEU A 179 -0.18 12.82 -1.73
C LEU A 179 -0.23 13.66 -0.44
N ALA A 180 -0.39 13.03 0.73
CA ALA A 180 -0.39 13.72 2.02
C ALA A 180 0.95 14.46 2.26
N TYR A 181 2.08 13.79 1.99
CA TYR A 181 3.40 14.41 2.08
C TYR A 181 3.56 15.58 1.11
N SER A 182 3.07 15.46 -0.12
CA SER A 182 3.12 16.56 -1.10
C SER A 182 2.29 17.76 -0.65
N ILE A 183 1.04 17.53 -0.20
CA ILE A 183 0.16 18.59 0.32
C ILE A 183 0.83 19.30 1.49
N PHE A 184 1.33 18.54 2.47
CA PHE A 184 2.00 19.10 3.63
C PHE A 184 3.24 19.90 3.24
N MET A 185 4.14 19.32 2.44
CA MET A 185 5.42 19.94 2.08
C MET A 185 5.22 21.24 1.29
N PHE A 186 4.46 21.21 0.20
CA PHE A 186 4.23 22.40 -0.61
C PHE A 186 3.34 23.41 0.10
N GLY A 187 2.31 22.94 0.80
CA GLY A 187 1.42 23.82 1.56
C GLY A 187 2.14 24.54 2.70
N LEU A 188 3.05 23.87 3.40
CA LEU A 188 3.87 24.49 4.45
C LEU A 188 4.78 25.58 3.87
N ILE A 189 5.43 25.32 2.74
CA ILE A 189 6.26 26.33 2.05
C ILE A 189 5.41 27.54 1.67
N VAL A 190 4.24 27.33 1.06
CA VAL A 190 3.32 28.42 0.69
C VAL A 190 2.88 29.22 1.91
N ALA A 191 2.52 28.55 3.01
CA ALA A 191 2.14 29.20 4.25
C ALA A 191 3.28 30.05 4.82
N VAL A 192 4.49 29.51 4.90
CA VAL A 192 5.68 30.24 5.42
C VAL A 192 6.00 31.46 4.54
N VAL A 193 5.95 31.31 3.23
CA VAL A 193 6.15 32.44 2.30
C VAL A 193 5.07 33.50 2.50
N ALA A 194 3.80 33.11 2.67
CA ALA A 194 2.72 34.04 2.96
C ALA A 194 2.97 34.79 4.30
N PHE A 195 3.41 34.09 5.34
CA PHE A 195 3.78 34.72 6.61
C PHE A 195 4.89 35.77 6.44
N ILE A 196 5.94 35.45 5.68
CA ILE A 196 7.05 36.38 5.42
C ILE A 196 6.56 37.61 4.65
N ILE A 197 5.84 37.39 3.54
CA ILE A 197 5.35 38.46 2.68
C ILE A 197 4.48 39.44 3.46
N VAL A 198 3.46 38.93 4.16
CA VAL A 198 2.53 39.81 4.89
C VAL A 198 3.25 40.55 6.01
N SER A 199 4.20 39.89 6.70
CA SER A 199 5.00 40.52 7.75
C SER A 199 5.89 41.65 7.21
N MET A 200 6.52 41.47 6.05
CA MET A 200 7.34 42.51 5.43
C MET A 200 6.51 43.74 5.02
N PHE A 201 5.31 43.54 4.46
CA PHE A 201 4.43 44.64 4.07
C PHE A 201 3.82 45.40 5.25
N HIS A 202 3.61 44.75 6.39
CA HIS A 202 3.07 45.41 7.60
C HIS A 202 4.14 45.96 8.54
N GLN A 203 5.43 45.66 8.32
CA GLN A 203 6.55 46.22 9.07
C GLN A 203 7.11 47.53 8.51
N THR A 204 6.55 48.09 7.42
CA THR A 204 7.00 49.42 6.94
C THR A 204 6.68 50.49 7.99
N PRO A 205 7.70 51.18 8.56
CA PRO A 205 7.49 52.16 9.60
C PRO A 205 6.75 53.37 9.03
N VAL A 206 5.71 53.81 9.72
CA VAL A 206 5.08 55.11 9.51
C VAL A 206 6.19 56.15 9.71
N LEU A 207 6.63 56.79 8.62
CA LEU A 207 7.56 57.92 8.67
C LEU A 207 7.04 58.93 9.71
N PRO A 208 7.86 59.36 10.69
CA PRO A 208 7.43 60.39 11.62
C PRO A 208 7.13 61.63 10.80
N ALA A 209 5.87 62.09 10.84
CA ALA A 209 5.46 63.35 10.25
C ALA A 209 6.42 64.43 10.75
N ILE A 210 7.21 64.99 9.85
CA ILE A 210 8.06 66.14 10.13
C ILE A 210 7.11 67.24 10.61
N LYS A 211 7.14 67.49 11.91
CA LYS A 211 6.39 68.57 12.56
C LYS A 211 6.96 69.87 11.99
N LYS A 212 6.30 70.43 10.99
CA LYS A 212 6.54 71.80 10.54
C LYS A 212 5.81 72.72 11.51
N HIS A 213 6.59 73.66 12.06
CA HIS A 213 6.26 74.77 12.96
C HIS A 213 6.31 74.46 14.46
#